data_AF-A0A537HUS4-F1
#
_entry.id   AF-A0A537HUS4-F1
#
_cell.length_a   1.000
_cell.length_b   1.000
_cell.length_c   1.000
_cell.angle_alpha   90.00
_cell.angle_beta   90.00
_cell.angle_gamma   90.00
#
_symmetry.space_group_name_H-M   'P 1'
#
loop_
_entity.id
_entity.type
_entity.pdbx_description
1 polymer ?
#
loop_
_entity_poly.entity_id
_entity_poly.type
_entity_poly.pdbx_seq_one_letter_code
_entity_poly.pdbx_strand_id
1 'polypeptide(L)'
;MKNILTVFSFFFCVSCASSKDTNYTASTPADPLVRTFLGISLTDSIDFIRWNLTFSDNQYTLQCNYGIGKNNTNGFINGGEKLSLSGKFKKEHNNYLLINGRQALKLAILNTNLLHILNTDNSMLKGNGGWSYALNNMTPVANAQTAIVSPKVILKDSMSFEGRTPCGVPGIIAPGMECYKLKWYIVLYGDSQKNEPTTYKVFGTPWRVEGGRKGDWKIITKDVGKIFYQLNDEKGTPFINLLKLDDGVLIFTDAKENLLVGDLDFSYTLNRRF
;
A
#
# COMPACT_ATOMS: atom_id res chain seq x y z
N MET A 1 -38.03 23.91 63.39
CA MET A 1 -37.38 22.79 62.68
C MET A 1 -37.49 23.04 61.19
N LYS A 2 -36.42 23.51 60.54
CA LYS A 2 -36.36 23.78 59.09
C LYS A 2 -35.39 22.76 58.48
N ASN A 3 -35.91 21.82 57.71
CA ASN A 3 -35.11 20.87 56.93
C ASN A 3 -34.84 21.48 55.55
N ILE A 4 -33.59 21.78 55.27
CA ILE A 4 -33.11 22.19 53.95
C ILE A 4 -32.70 20.92 53.20
N LEU A 5 -33.47 20.61 52.14
CA LEU A 5 -33.22 19.48 51.26
C LEU A 5 -32.28 19.94 50.14
N THR A 6 -30.99 19.61 50.26
CA THR A 6 -29.97 19.92 49.24
C THR A 6 -30.07 18.88 48.11
N VAL A 7 -30.63 19.27 46.97
CA VAL A 7 -30.65 18.46 45.75
C VAL A 7 -29.30 18.60 45.04
N PHE A 8 -28.47 17.56 45.14
CA PHE A 8 -27.20 17.47 44.43
C PHE A 8 -27.47 17.02 42.98
N SER A 9 -27.46 17.96 42.04
CA SER A 9 -27.62 17.67 40.62
C SER A 9 -26.28 17.20 40.04
N PHE A 10 -26.14 15.89 39.84
CA PHE A 10 -24.99 15.29 39.15
C PHE A 10 -25.12 15.56 37.64
N PHE A 11 -24.42 16.58 37.14
CA PHE A 11 -24.21 16.78 35.71
C PHE A 11 -23.26 15.68 35.20
N PHE A 12 -23.81 14.63 34.60
CA PHE A 12 -23.03 13.70 33.77
C PHE A 12 -22.59 14.45 32.51
N CYS A 13 -21.36 14.97 32.51
CA CYS A 13 -20.67 15.38 31.30
C CYS A 13 -20.43 14.13 30.44
N VAL A 14 -21.38 13.80 29.57
CA VAL A 14 -21.17 12.84 28.49
C VAL A 14 -20.18 13.49 27.52
N SER A 15 -18.90 13.21 27.71
CA SER A 15 -17.87 13.57 26.75
C SER A 15 -18.14 12.76 25.48
N CYS A 16 -18.77 13.39 24.48
CA CYS A 16 -18.79 12.86 23.13
C CYS A 16 -17.35 12.86 22.63
N ALA A 17 -16.62 11.77 22.90
CA ALA A 17 -15.39 11.46 22.21
C ALA A 17 -15.74 11.22 20.75
N SER A 18 -15.76 12.30 19.96
CA SER A 18 -15.88 12.21 18.51
C SER A 18 -14.72 11.35 18.03
N SER A 19 -15.02 10.20 17.43
CA SER A 19 -13.99 9.38 16.80
C SER A 19 -13.27 10.24 15.77
N LYS A 20 -11.94 10.22 15.81
CA LYS A 20 -11.12 10.99 14.87
C LYS A 20 -11.16 10.31 13.50
N ASP A 21 -11.60 11.06 12.50
CA ASP A 21 -11.60 10.60 11.11
C ASP A 21 -10.19 10.18 10.66
N THR A 22 -10.11 9.07 9.93
CA THR A 22 -8.87 8.60 9.32
C THR A 22 -9.04 8.53 7.81
N ASN A 23 -8.16 9.23 7.09
CA ASN A 23 -8.21 9.38 5.64
C ASN A 23 -7.10 8.60 4.96
N TYR A 24 -7.46 7.82 3.95
CA TYR A 24 -6.56 7.04 3.13
C TYR A 24 -6.72 7.39 1.65
N THR A 25 -5.63 7.36 0.90
CA THR A 25 -5.61 7.61 -0.54
C THR A 25 -4.87 6.52 -1.30
N ALA A 26 -5.24 6.29 -2.55
CA ALA A 26 -4.54 5.36 -3.43
C ALA A 26 -4.79 5.69 -4.90
N SER A 27 -3.92 5.17 -5.76
CA SER A 27 -4.21 4.95 -7.18
C SER A 27 -4.05 3.47 -7.47
N THR A 28 -5.14 2.81 -7.86
CA THR A 28 -5.20 1.36 -8.08
C THR A 28 -5.52 1.01 -9.52
N PRO A 29 -5.08 -0.15 -10.06
CA PRO A 29 -5.62 -0.64 -11.32
C PRO A 29 -7.14 -0.85 -11.24
N ALA A 30 -7.78 -0.93 -12.40
CA ALA A 30 -9.22 -1.15 -12.54
C ALA A 30 -9.58 -2.66 -12.58
N ASP A 31 -9.19 -3.41 -11.54
CA ASP A 31 -9.49 -4.84 -11.45
C ASP A 31 -11.00 -5.12 -11.30
N PRO A 32 -11.52 -6.25 -11.85
CA PRO A 32 -12.93 -6.60 -11.76
C PRO A 32 -13.51 -6.61 -10.35
N LEU A 33 -12.75 -7.05 -9.34
CA LEU A 33 -13.20 -7.07 -7.94
C LEU A 33 -13.51 -5.65 -7.45
N VAL A 34 -12.58 -4.73 -7.71
CA VAL A 34 -12.72 -3.32 -7.35
C VAL A 34 -13.86 -2.66 -8.10
N ARG A 35 -13.94 -2.84 -9.43
CA ARG A 35 -15.00 -2.24 -10.26
C ARG A 35 -16.37 -2.73 -9.83
N THR A 36 -16.51 -4.02 -9.56
CA THR A 36 -17.76 -4.61 -9.06
C THR A 36 -18.19 -4.01 -7.73
N PHE A 37 -17.26 -3.83 -6.78
CA PHE A 37 -17.55 -3.18 -5.50
C PHE A 37 -18.01 -1.72 -5.67
N LEU A 38 -17.41 -0.99 -6.60
CA LEU A 38 -17.72 0.41 -6.90
C LEU A 38 -18.97 0.59 -7.79
N GLY A 39 -19.49 -0.49 -8.39
CA GLY A 39 -20.57 -0.40 -9.37
C GLY A 39 -20.13 0.22 -10.71
N ILE A 40 -18.83 0.17 -11.02
CA ILE A 40 -18.27 0.61 -12.30
C ILE A 40 -18.45 -0.52 -13.31
N SER A 41 -18.94 -0.19 -14.51
CA SER A 41 -19.06 -1.12 -15.63
C SER A 41 -17.74 -1.87 -15.85
N LEU A 42 -17.77 -3.15 -16.23
CA LEU A 42 -16.57 -3.96 -16.50
C LEU A 42 -16.05 -3.82 -17.95
N THR A 43 -16.83 -3.22 -18.84
CA THR A 43 -16.50 -3.11 -20.27
C THR A 43 -15.79 -1.80 -20.62
N ASP A 44 -15.83 -0.81 -19.73
CA ASP A 44 -15.24 0.49 -19.98
C ASP A 44 -13.70 0.40 -20.00
N SER A 45 -13.07 1.24 -20.81
CA SER A 45 -11.62 1.38 -20.85
C SER A 45 -11.17 2.28 -19.69
N ILE A 46 -10.60 1.67 -18.65
CA ILE A 46 -10.15 2.36 -17.44
C ILE A 46 -8.73 1.87 -17.14
N ASP A 47 -7.78 2.80 -17.03
CA ASP A 47 -6.41 2.47 -16.67
C ASP A 47 -6.27 2.31 -15.15
N PHE A 48 -6.86 3.24 -14.39
CA PHE A 48 -6.75 3.27 -12.93
C PHE A 48 -7.90 4.03 -12.27
N ILE A 49 -7.99 3.85 -10.96
CA ILE A 49 -8.97 4.46 -10.06
C ILE A 49 -8.20 5.15 -8.94
N ARG A 50 -8.46 6.44 -8.73
CA ARG A 50 -8.01 7.18 -7.55
C ARG A 50 -9.03 7.09 -6.44
N TRP A 51 -8.55 6.91 -5.22
CA TRP A 51 -9.35 6.74 -4.02
C TRP A 51 -9.06 7.85 -3.02
N ASN A 52 -10.12 8.29 -2.35
CA ASN A 52 -10.07 9.00 -1.09
C ASN A 52 -11.10 8.36 -0.15
N LEU A 53 -10.61 7.51 0.75
CA LEU A 53 -11.38 6.71 1.69
C LEU A 53 -11.27 7.33 3.08
N THR A 54 -12.39 7.71 3.67
CA THR A 54 -12.49 8.22 5.04
C THR A 54 -13.22 7.21 5.90
N PHE A 55 -12.64 6.87 7.05
CA PHE A 55 -13.32 6.15 8.12
C PHE A 55 -13.75 7.12 9.22
N SER A 56 -15.03 7.08 9.60
CA SER A 56 -15.63 7.81 10.72
C SER A 56 -16.55 6.88 11.48
N ASP A 57 -16.32 6.69 12.77
CA ASP A 57 -17.05 5.74 13.62
C ASP A 57 -17.11 4.33 13.01
N ASN A 58 -18.31 3.87 12.60
CA ASN A 58 -18.58 2.59 11.95
C ASN A 58 -19.01 2.77 10.47
N GLN A 59 -18.75 3.94 9.92
CA GLN A 59 -19.09 4.31 8.55
C GLN A 59 -17.83 4.65 7.76
N TYR A 60 -17.93 4.47 6.45
CA TYR A 60 -16.93 4.98 5.53
C TYR A 60 -17.59 5.87 4.49
N THR A 61 -16.85 6.86 4.02
CA THR A 61 -17.13 7.57 2.78
C THR A 61 -15.97 7.32 1.83
N LEU A 62 -16.26 7.18 0.55
CA LEU A 62 -15.25 6.94 -0.46
C LEU A 62 -15.59 7.77 -1.69
N GLN A 63 -14.64 8.62 -2.07
CA GLN A 63 -14.66 9.36 -3.31
C GLN A 63 -13.66 8.73 -4.28
N CYS A 64 -14.09 8.50 -5.50
CA CYS A 64 -13.28 7.95 -6.57
C CYS A 64 -13.24 8.89 -7.77
N ASN A 65 -12.11 8.91 -8.46
CA ASN A 65 -11.99 9.42 -9.82
C ASN A 65 -11.33 8.34 -10.69
N TYR A 66 -11.91 7.97 -11.82
CA TYR A 66 -11.42 6.87 -12.65
C TYR A 66 -11.47 7.20 -14.14
N GLY A 67 -10.64 6.51 -14.93
CA GLY A 67 -10.65 6.62 -16.37
C GLY A 67 -9.32 6.26 -17.01
N ILE A 68 -9.13 6.70 -18.24
CA ILE A 68 -7.87 6.54 -18.99
C ILE A 68 -6.88 7.61 -18.52
N GLY A 69 -5.64 7.20 -18.23
CA GLY A 69 -4.59 8.10 -17.78
C GLY A 69 -4.12 9.04 -18.88
N LYS A 70 -3.89 10.30 -18.52
CA LYS A 70 -3.28 11.28 -19.42
C LYS A 70 -1.76 11.11 -19.41
N ASN A 71 -1.21 10.82 -20.58
CA ASN A 71 0.23 10.66 -20.78
C ASN A 71 1.06 11.75 -20.10
N ASN A 72 2.16 11.34 -19.46
CA ASN A 72 3.11 12.21 -18.76
C ASN A 72 2.51 13.08 -17.63
N THR A 73 1.34 12.73 -17.12
CA THR A 73 0.76 13.34 -15.92
C THR A 73 0.28 12.25 -14.96
N ASN A 74 -0.21 12.63 -13.79
CA ASN A 74 -1.03 11.73 -12.98
C ASN A 74 -2.53 11.94 -13.26
N GLY A 75 -2.92 12.85 -14.15
CA GLY A 75 -4.33 13.15 -14.47
C GLY A 75 -5.00 12.10 -15.34
N PHE A 76 -6.30 12.29 -15.54
CA PHE A 76 -7.12 11.52 -16.48
C PHE A 76 -7.35 12.32 -17.77
N ILE A 77 -7.57 11.63 -18.89
CA ILE A 77 -8.09 12.25 -20.10
C ILE A 77 -9.48 12.82 -19.78
N ASN A 78 -9.74 14.07 -20.18
CA ASN A 78 -10.99 14.79 -19.89
C ASN A 78 -11.38 14.87 -18.39
N GLY A 79 -10.42 14.71 -17.48
CA GLY A 79 -10.65 14.81 -16.04
C GLY A 79 -11.15 13.53 -15.35
N GLY A 80 -11.52 12.50 -16.13
CA GLY A 80 -12.05 11.22 -15.61
C GLY A 80 -13.50 11.32 -15.16
N GLU A 81 -14.04 10.19 -14.72
CA GLU A 81 -15.37 10.08 -14.11
C GLU A 81 -15.26 10.04 -12.59
N LYS A 82 -16.19 10.74 -11.92
CA LYS A 82 -16.23 10.82 -10.46
C LYS A 82 -17.37 9.99 -9.90
N LEU A 83 -17.09 9.29 -8.81
CA LEU A 83 -18.06 8.50 -8.06
C LEU A 83 -17.89 8.81 -6.57
N SER A 84 -19.00 8.84 -5.85
CA SER A 84 -18.99 8.88 -4.38
C SER A 84 -19.88 7.76 -3.86
N LEU A 85 -19.38 7.03 -2.87
CA LEU A 85 -20.16 6.05 -2.13
C LEU A 85 -19.95 6.22 -0.63
N SER A 86 -20.92 5.74 0.14
CA SER A 86 -20.83 5.65 1.58
C SER A 86 -21.46 4.35 2.04
N GLY A 87 -21.00 3.85 3.17
CA GLY A 87 -21.51 2.60 3.70
C GLY A 87 -21.03 2.33 5.11
N LYS A 88 -21.31 1.11 5.58
CA LYS A 88 -20.81 0.62 6.85
C LYS A 88 -19.55 -0.19 6.61
N PHE A 89 -18.64 -0.19 7.56
CA PHE A 89 -17.54 -1.13 7.59
C PHE A 89 -17.54 -1.93 8.89
N LYS A 90 -16.88 -3.08 8.86
CA LYS A 90 -16.57 -3.87 10.06
C LYS A 90 -15.07 -4.00 10.18
N LYS A 91 -14.56 -3.93 11.41
CA LYS A 91 -13.18 -4.30 11.71
C LYS A 91 -13.15 -5.74 12.21
N GLU A 92 -12.43 -6.61 11.50
CA GLU A 92 -12.31 -8.04 11.78
C GLU A 92 -10.83 -8.40 11.89
N HIS A 93 -10.32 -8.58 13.12
CA HIS A 93 -8.89 -8.78 13.38
C HIS A 93 -8.03 -7.71 12.70
N ASN A 94 -7.19 -8.11 11.74
CA ASN A 94 -6.29 -7.26 10.97
C ASN A 94 -6.91 -6.82 9.62
N ASN A 95 -8.23 -6.82 9.51
CA ASN A 95 -8.92 -6.42 8.28
C ASN A 95 -10.05 -5.42 8.52
N TYR A 96 -10.28 -4.57 7.53
CA TYR A 96 -11.55 -3.87 7.36
C TYR A 96 -12.38 -4.56 6.27
N LEU A 97 -13.68 -4.72 6.52
CA LEU A 97 -14.66 -5.18 5.54
C LEU A 97 -15.60 -4.02 5.21
N LEU A 98 -15.42 -3.42 4.04
CA LEU A 98 -16.32 -2.38 3.51
C LEU A 98 -17.55 -3.04 2.91
N ILE A 99 -18.74 -2.52 3.19
CA ILE A 99 -20.01 -3.03 2.68
C ILE A 99 -20.68 -1.97 1.80
N ASN A 100 -21.04 -2.35 0.57
CA ASN A 100 -21.78 -1.51 -0.38
C ASN A 100 -22.95 -2.32 -0.99
N GLY A 101 -24.16 -2.17 -0.43
CA GLY A 101 -25.31 -2.97 -0.82
C GLY A 101 -25.06 -4.47 -0.61
N ARG A 102 -24.98 -5.23 -1.71
CA ARG A 102 -24.66 -6.67 -1.70
C ARG A 102 -23.17 -6.96 -1.91
N GLN A 103 -22.38 -5.94 -2.23
CA GLN A 103 -20.95 -6.07 -2.48
C GLN A 103 -20.17 -5.84 -1.20
N ALA A 104 -19.01 -6.48 -1.11
CA ALA A 104 -18.07 -6.27 -0.02
C ALA A 104 -16.64 -6.23 -0.53
N LEU A 105 -15.80 -5.41 0.10
CA LEU A 105 -14.38 -5.30 -0.22
C LEU A 105 -13.58 -5.41 1.07
N LYS A 106 -12.57 -6.29 1.09
CA LYS A 106 -11.72 -6.51 2.26
C LYS A 106 -10.40 -5.77 2.10
N LEU A 107 -9.96 -5.11 3.16
CA LEU A 107 -8.69 -4.39 3.26
C LEU A 107 -7.87 -5.00 4.40
N ALA A 108 -6.66 -5.48 4.13
CA ALA A 108 -5.71 -5.82 5.18
C ALA A 108 -5.15 -4.54 5.80
N ILE A 109 -5.05 -4.54 7.13
CA ILE A 109 -4.39 -3.51 7.92
C ILE A 109 -2.92 -3.91 8.06
N LEU A 110 -2.05 -3.28 7.27
CA LEU A 110 -0.60 -3.54 7.34
C LEU A 110 0.00 -2.87 8.58
N ASN A 111 -0.43 -1.63 8.83
CA ASN A 111 -0.29 -0.88 10.07
C ASN A 111 -1.31 0.27 10.08
N THR A 112 -1.21 1.22 11.02
CA THR A 112 -2.10 2.40 11.07
C THR A 112 -1.99 3.33 9.86
N ASN A 113 -0.90 3.25 9.09
CA ASN A 113 -0.64 4.14 7.96
C ASN A 113 -0.94 3.50 6.61
N LEU A 114 -1.10 2.18 6.55
CA LEU A 114 -1.17 1.45 5.30
C LEU A 114 -2.24 0.36 5.37
N LEU A 115 -3.13 0.40 4.37
CA LEU A 115 -4.07 -0.67 4.09
C LEU A 115 -3.71 -1.31 2.74
N HIS A 116 -4.16 -2.54 2.50
CA HIS A 116 -4.00 -3.20 1.20
C HIS A 116 -5.28 -3.94 0.80
N ILE A 117 -5.78 -3.74 -0.42
CA ILE A 117 -6.99 -4.43 -0.89
C ILE A 117 -6.69 -5.92 -1.09
N LEU A 118 -7.59 -6.77 -0.59
CA LEU A 118 -7.46 -8.23 -0.69
C LEU A 118 -8.33 -8.81 -1.80
N ASN A 119 -7.90 -9.94 -2.34
CA ASN A 119 -8.71 -10.84 -3.14
C ASN A 119 -9.81 -11.53 -2.31
N THR A 120 -10.72 -12.22 -2.99
CA THR A 120 -11.77 -13.03 -2.36
C THR A 120 -11.22 -14.20 -1.54
N ASP A 121 -10.01 -14.68 -1.85
CA ASP A 121 -9.29 -15.73 -1.12
C ASP A 121 -8.42 -15.18 0.04
N ASN A 122 -8.47 -13.88 0.31
CA ASN A 122 -7.64 -13.13 1.25
C ASN A 122 -6.15 -12.99 0.87
N SER A 123 -5.73 -13.43 -0.32
CA SER A 123 -4.41 -13.04 -0.84
C SER A 123 -4.37 -11.54 -1.13
N MET A 124 -3.18 -10.96 -1.16
CA MET A 124 -3.05 -9.54 -1.49
C MET A 124 -3.33 -9.30 -2.97
N LEU A 125 -4.23 -8.37 -3.28
CA LEU A 125 -4.52 -8.01 -4.66
C LEU A 125 -3.24 -7.43 -5.29
N LYS A 126 -2.84 -7.97 -6.43
CA LYS A 126 -1.57 -7.62 -7.09
C LYS A 126 -1.81 -6.51 -8.11
N GLY A 127 -1.08 -5.43 -7.97
CA GLY A 127 -1.11 -4.32 -8.93
C GLY A 127 -0.32 -4.62 -10.21
N ASN A 128 0.15 -3.55 -10.85
CA ASN A 128 1.01 -3.61 -12.04
C ASN A 128 2.17 -2.60 -11.90
N GLY A 129 2.96 -2.42 -12.95
CA GLY A 129 4.08 -1.47 -12.97
C GLY A 129 3.67 0.01 -12.94
N GLY A 130 2.37 0.31 -12.99
CA GLY A 130 1.80 1.65 -12.86
C GLY A 130 1.24 1.96 -11.47
N TRP A 131 0.49 1.01 -10.90
CA TRP A 131 -0.36 1.21 -9.74
C TRP A 131 -0.38 -0.02 -8.82
N SER A 132 -0.66 0.18 -7.53
CA SER A 132 -0.75 -0.87 -6.52
C SER A 132 -2.14 -0.90 -5.88
N TYR A 133 -2.36 -1.80 -4.93
CA TYR A 133 -3.58 -1.86 -4.14
C TYR A 133 -3.38 -1.41 -2.68
N ALA A 134 -2.29 -0.70 -2.42
CA ALA A 134 -2.00 -0.14 -1.11
C ALA A 134 -2.62 1.26 -0.96
N LEU A 135 -3.30 1.50 0.16
CA LEU A 135 -3.85 2.80 0.52
C LEU A 135 -2.99 3.45 1.60
N ASN A 136 -2.59 4.69 1.36
CA ASN A 136 -1.70 5.49 2.21
C ASN A 136 -2.53 6.41 3.11
N ASN A 137 -2.27 6.38 4.41
CA ASN A 137 -2.86 7.34 5.34
C ASN A 137 -2.33 8.74 5.02
N MET A 138 -3.25 9.69 4.83
CA MET A 138 -2.92 11.08 4.50
C MET A 138 -2.33 11.86 5.68
N THR A 139 -2.44 11.33 6.90
CA THR A 139 -1.84 11.89 8.12
C THR A 139 -1.09 10.77 8.86
N PRO A 140 0.05 10.31 8.31
CA PRO A 140 0.75 9.14 8.82
C PRO A 140 1.25 9.36 10.25
N VAL A 141 1.11 8.34 11.09
CA VAL A 141 1.58 8.32 12.47
C VAL A 141 3.00 7.74 12.51
N ALA A 142 3.91 8.37 13.25
CA ALA A 142 5.27 7.87 13.43
C ALA A 142 5.28 6.52 14.15
N ASN A 143 6.28 5.67 13.86
CA ASN A 143 6.52 4.38 14.51
C ASN A 143 5.32 3.41 14.46
N ALA A 144 4.56 3.44 13.37
CA ALA A 144 3.42 2.55 13.17
C ALA A 144 3.85 1.07 13.14
N GLN A 145 3.48 0.32 14.17
CA GLN A 145 3.82 -1.09 14.31
C GLN A 145 3.16 -1.96 13.25
N THR A 146 3.92 -2.91 12.71
CA THR A 146 3.44 -3.89 11.72
C THR A 146 3.20 -5.24 12.39
N ALA A 147 2.01 -5.79 12.19
CA ALA A 147 1.61 -7.12 12.68
C ALA A 147 1.53 -8.16 11.55
N ILE A 148 2.39 -8.01 10.55
CA ILE A 148 2.38 -8.81 9.33
C ILE A 148 3.26 -10.03 9.52
N VAL A 149 2.73 -11.19 9.15
CA VAL A 149 3.51 -12.43 9.02
C VAL A 149 3.67 -12.71 7.53
N SER A 150 4.91 -12.83 7.07
CA SER A 150 5.20 -13.07 5.66
C SER A 150 5.01 -14.55 5.34
N PRO A 151 4.43 -14.90 4.17
CA PRO A 151 4.40 -16.30 3.74
C PRO A 151 5.82 -16.81 3.51
N LYS A 152 6.05 -18.10 3.79
CA LYS A 152 7.34 -18.77 3.56
C LYS A 152 7.85 -18.48 2.15
N VAL A 153 9.15 -18.25 2.02
CA VAL A 153 9.78 -18.02 0.72
C VAL A 153 9.93 -19.34 -0.04
N ILE A 154 9.41 -19.36 -1.26
CA ILE A 154 9.69 -20.36 -2.28
C ILE A 154 10.32 -19.63 -3.46
N LEU A 155 11.64 -19.78 -3.63
CA LEU A 155 12.37 -19.15 -4.71
C LEU A 155 12.12 -19.84 -6.03
N LYS A 156 12.06 -19.02 -7.08
CA LYS A 156 12.18 -19.44 -8.47
C LYS A 156 13.53 -18.96 -8.99
N ASP A 157 13.98 -19.53 -10.10
CA ASP A 157 15.23 -19.13 -10.75
C ASP A 157 15.27 -17.62 -11.06
N SER A 158 14.10 -17.05 -11.36
CA SER A 158 13.91 -15.61 -11.41
C SER A 158 12.53 -15.18 -10.91
N MET A 159 12.48 -14.04 -10.22
CA MET A 159 11.25 -13.37 -9.80
C MET A 159 11.33 -11.90 -10.17
N SER A 160 10.38 -11.45 -11.00
CA SER A 160 10.33 -10.05 -11.44
C SER A 160 9.28 -9.27 -10.65
N PHE A 161 9.60 -8.04 -10.28
CA PHE A 161 8.71 -7.11 -9.60
C PHE A 161 8.77 -5.73 -10.26
N GLU A 162 7.64 -5.06 -10.36
CA GLU A 162 7.52 -3.73 -10.95
C GLU A 162 6.63 -2.82 -10.12
N GLY A 163 6.85 -1.51 -10.23
CA GLY A 163 6.02 -0.54 -9.53
C GLY A 163 6.47 0.89 -9.74
N ARG A 164 5.68 1.80 -9.17
CA ARG A 164 6.01 3.23 -9.10
C ARG A 164 5.88 3.70 -7.66
N THR A 165 6.85 4.47 -7.21
CA THR A 165 6.86 5.03 -5.87
C THR A 165 7.05 6.55 -5.91
N PRO A 166 6.70 7.26 -4.81
CA PRO A 166 7.22 8.60 -4.60
C PRO A 166 8.75 8.57 -4.52
N CYS A 167 9.36 9.75 -4.54
CA CYS A 167 10.81 9.91 -4.62
C CYS A 167 11.55 9.77 -3.29
N GLY A 168 10.84 9.50 -2.20
CA GLY A 168 11.39 9.40 -0.83
C GLY A 168 12.00 8.05 -0.48
N VAL A 169 12.39 7.21 -1.45
CA VAL A 169 13.16 5.99 -1.13
C VAL A 169 14.56 6.41 -0.64
N PRO A 170 14.96 6.07 0.60
CA PRO A 170 16.22 6.56 1.18
C PRO A 170 17.45 6.21 0.34
N GLY A 171 18.31 7.20 0.09
CA GLY A 171 19.60 6.99 -0.59
C GLY A 171 19.52 6.75 -2.10
N ILE A 172 18.34 6.86 -2.72
CA ILE A 172 18.15 6.62 -4.16
C ILE A 172 18.27 7.88 -4.99
N ILE A 173 17.64 8.97 -4.55
CA ILE A 173 17.69 10.27 -5.22
C ILE A 173 18.75 11.14 -4.54
N ALA A 174 19.69 11.66 -5.33
CA ALA A 174 20.70 12.58 -4.82
C ALA A 174 20.06 13.90 -4.36
N PRO A 175 20.58 14.55 -3.31
CA PRO A 175 20.08 15.85 -2.86
C PRO A 175 20.02 16.88 -4.00
N GLY A 176 18.95 17.67 -4.06
CA GLY A 176 18.76 18.72 -5.06
C GLY A 176 18.26 18.27 -6.43
N MET A 177 18.10 16.95 -6.66
CA MET A 177 17.48 16.44 -7.88
C MET A 177 15.96 16.57 -7.81
N GLU A 178 15.37 17.21 -8.83
CA GLU A 178 13.93 17.15 -9.01
C GLU A 178 13.50 15.73 -9.36
N CYS A 179 12.57 15.19 -8.58
CA CYS A 179 12.02 13.87 -8.82
C CYS A 179 10.51 13.92 -8.67
N TYR A 180 9.83 13.49 -9.72
CA TYR A 180 8.38 13.36 -9.72
C TYR A 180 7.90 11.98 -9.23
N LYS A 181 8.54 10.92 -9.72
CA LYS A 181 8.29 9.53 -9.32
C LYS A 181 9.43 8.63 -9.71
N LEU A 182 9.53 7.51 -9.03
CA LEU A 182 10.46 6.44 -9.35
C LEU A 182 9.71 5.30 -10.04
N LYS A 183 10.18 4.90 -11.22
CA LYS A 183 9.78 3.64 -11.87
C LYS A 183 10.75 2.55 -11.45
N TRP A 184 10.25 1.37 -11.17
CA TRP A 184 11.03 0.22 -10.73
C TRP A 184 10.74 -1.00 -11.59
N TYR A 185 11.81 -1.73 -11.92
CA TYR A 185 11.75 -3.10 -12.41
C TYR A 185 12.90 -3.87 -11.77
N ILE A 186 12.59 -4.77 -10.83
CA ILE A 186 13.54 -5.57 -10.06
C ILE A 186 13.41 -7.01 -10.49
N VAL A 187 14.52 -7.66 -10.82
CA VAL A 187 14.61 -9.10 -11.03
C VAL A 187 15.48 -9.68 -9.93
N LEU A 188 14.93 -10.57 -9.12
CA LEU A 188 15.63 -11.33 -8.09
C LEU A 188 15.94 -12.72 -8.65
N TYR A 189 17.21 -13.09 -8.72
CA TYR A 189 17.65 -14.42 -9.14
C TYR A 189 17.93 -15.29 -7.92
N GLY A 190 17.61 -16.58 -8.02
CA GLY A 190 17.85 -17.54 -6.94
C GLY A 190 18.15 -18.93 -7.49
N ASP A 191 18.70 -19.79 -6.66
CA ASP A 191 18.78 -21.22 -6.90
C ASP A 191 17.49 -21.84 -6.35
N SER A 192 16.57 -22.25 -7.22
CA SER A 192 15.28 -22.83 -6.81
C SER A 192 15.42 -24.22 -6.18
N GLN A 193 16.51 -24.95 -6.47
CA GLN A 193 16.76 -26.27 -5.87
C GLN A 193 17.23 -26.15 -4.43
N LYS A 194 18.10 -25.17 -4.15
CA LYS A 194 18.61 -24.89 -2.80
C LYS A 194 17.75 -23.90 -2.02
N ASN A 195 16.84 -23.20 -2.70
CA ASN A 195 16.06 -22.10 -2.16
C ASN A 195 16.95 -20.97 -1.61
N GLU A 196 18.03 -20.66 -2.33
CA GLU A 196 19.05 -19.65 -1.94
C GLU A 196 19.03 -18.44 -2.89
N PRO A 197 19.10 -17.20 -2.36
CA PRO A 197 19.24 -16.01 -3.20
C PRO A 197 20.62 -15.97 -3.87
N THR A 198 20.68 -15.46 -5.10
CA THR A 198 21.95 -15.24 -5.79
C THR A 198 22.13 -13.74 -6.06
N THR A 199 21.84 -13.30 -7.28
CA THR A 199 22.03 -11.92 -7.73
C THR A 199 20.69 -11.23 -7.96
N TYR A 200 20.71 -9.92 -8.15
CA TYR A 200 19.58 -9.16 -8.66
C TYR A 200 19.98 -8.28 -9.83
N LYS A 201 18.97 -7.82 -10.57
CA LYS A 201 19.05 -6.65 -11.44
C LYS A 201 17.95 -5.67 -11.08
N VAL A 202 18.28 -4.39 -10.99
CA VAL A 202 17.30 -3.32 -10.83
C VAL A 202 17.43 -2.32 -11.96
N PHE A 203 16.30 -2.02 -12.58
CA PHE A 203 16.16 -1.00 -13.59
C PHE A 203 15.13 0.01 -13.10
N GLY A 204 15.19 1.23 -13.63
CA GLY A 204 14.25 2.23 -13.20
C GLY A 204 14.66 3.65 -13.52
N THR A 205 13.92 4.57 -12.92
CA THR A 205 14.23 6.01 -13.03
C THR A 205 15.59 6.39 -12.47
N PRO A 206 16.08 5.81 -11.35
CA PRO A 206 17.40 6.15 -10.81
C PRO A 206 18.59 5.73 -11.68
N TRP A 207 18.41 4.75 -12.57
CA TRP A 207 19.50 4.14 -13.35
C TRP A 207 19.19 4.06 -14.85
N ARG A 208 18.47 5.05 -15.39
CA ARG A 208 18.11 5.04 -16.82
C ARG A 208 19.31 5.13 -17.74
N VAL A 209 20.36 5.83 -17.32
CA VAL A 209 21.54 6.11 -18.16
C VAL A 209 22.53 4.94 -18.08
N GLU A 210 22.68 4.36 -16.90
CA GLU A 210 23.63 3.30 -16.57
C GLU A 210 23.16 1.92 -17.04
N GLY A 211 21.90 1.80 -17.48
CA GLY A 211 21.31 0.53 -17.91
C GLY A 211 20.92 -0.38 -16.75
N GLY A 212 20.76 0.17 -15.55
CA GLY A 212 20.40 -0.55 -14.33
C GLY A 212 21.58 -0.81 -13.38
N ARG A 213 21.28 -1.49 -12.27
CA ARG A 213 22.24 -1.96 -11.27
C ARG A 213 22.12 -3.45 -11.06
N LYS A 214 23.21 -4.07 -10.60
CA LYS A 214 23.28 -5.47 -10.20
C LYS A 214 24.04 -5.59 -8.88
N GLY A 215 23.85 -6.73 -8.23
CA GLY A 215 24.55 -7.10 -6.99
C GLY A 215 23.94 -8.35 -6.41
N ASP A 216 24.25 -8.63 -5.15
CA ASP A 216 23.69 -9.75 -4.42
C ASP A 216 22.52 -9.29 -3.55
N TRP A 217 21.59 -10.21 -3.29
CA TRP A 217 20.48 -9.94 -2.38
C TRP A 217 20.36 -11.05 -1.34
N LYS A 218 19.67 -10.74 -0.24
CA LYS A 218 19.53 -11.62 0.91
C LYS A 218 18.07 -11.72 1.33
N ILE A 219 17.70 -12.89 1.81
CA ILE A 219 16.45 -13.11 2.54
C ILE A 219 16.78 -13.00 4.02
N ILE A 220 16.14 -12.07 4.71
CA ILE A 220 16.33 -11.85 6.15
C ILE A 220 15.01 -12.13 6.84
N THR A 221 15.01 -13.11 7.74
CA THR A 221 13.84 -13.42 8.57
C THR A 221 14.01 -12.77 9.94
N LYS A 222 13.01 -11.98 10.36
CA LYS A 222 12.99 -11.30 11.67
C LYS A 222 11.63 -11.47 12.35
N ASP A 223 11.61 -11.26 13.66
CA ASP A 223 10.42 -11.36 14.51
C ASP A 223 9.62 -12.65 14.26
N VAL A 224 8.31 -12.61 14.52
CA VAL A 224 7.35 -13.68 14.21
C VAL A 224 7.10 -13.73 12.69
N GLY A 225 8.10 -14.17 11.93
CA GLY A 225 7.96 -14.53 10.52
C GLY A 225 7.90 -13.36 9.52
N LYS A 226 8.41 -12.17 9.86
CA LYS A 226 8.63 -11.12 8.85
C LYS A 226 9.80 -11.49 7.97
N ILE A 227 9.61 -11.42 6.66
CA ILE A 227 10.65 -11.73 5.67
C ILE A 227 10.97 -10.48 4.87
N PHE A 228 12.24 -10.10 4.88
CA PHE A 228 12.78 -8.98 4.11
C PHE A 228 13.64 -9.48 2.96
N TYR A 229 13.51 -8.83 1.80
CA TYR A 229 14.46 -8.91 0.70
C TYR A 229 15.34 -7.67 0.75
N GLN A 230 16.63 -7.90 1.02
CA GLN A 230 17.64 -6.85 1.08
C GLN A 230 18.52 -6.92 -0.15
N LEU A 231 18.60 -5.84 -0.91
CA LEU A 231 19.52 -5.70 -2.05
C LEU A 231 20.77 -4.95 -1.58
N ASN A 232 21.93 -5.49 -1.93
CA ASN A 232 23.23 -4.91 -1.58
C ASN A 232 23.90 -4.34 -2.84
N ASP A 233 24.68 -3.28 -2.67
CA ASP A 233 25.53 -2.78 -3.76
C ASP A 233 26.72 -3.71 -4.02
N GLU A 234 27.55 -3.38 -5.01
CA GLU A 234 28.74 -4.18 -5.38
C GLU A 234 29.78 -4.26 -4.25
N LYS A 235 29.69 -3.41 -3.22
CA LYS A 235 30.54 -3.43 -2.03
C LYS A 235 29.90 -4.23 -0.88
N GLY A 236 28.73 -4.82 -1.11
CA GLY A 236 27.97 -5.54 -0.08
C GLY A 236 27.20 -4.65 0.89
N THR A 237 27.07 -3.35 0.60
CA THR A 237 26.35 -2.40 1.46
C THR A 237 24.85 -2.45 1.15
N PRO A 238 23.97 -2.64 2.15
CA PRO A 238 22.53 -2.59 1.93
C PRO A 238 22.06 -1.22 1.44
N PHE A 239 21.21 -1.18 0.41
CA PHE A 239 20.65 0.08 -0.10
C PHE A 239 19.15 0.04 -0.39
N ILE A 240 18.55 -1.14 -0.56
CA ILE A 240 17.09 -1.32 -0.64
C ILE A 240 16.68 -2.45 0.30
N ASN A 241 15.68 -2.17 1.13
CA ASN A 241 15.00 -3.17 1.95
C ASN A 241 13.53 -3.23 1.55
N LEU A 242 13.04 -4.44 1.32
CA LEU A 242 11.66 -4.71 0.91
C LEU A 242 11.06 -5.74 1.87
N LEU A 243 9.94 -5.42 2.53
CA LEU A 243 9.18 -6.41 3.28
C LEU A 243 8.32 -7.23 2.30
N LYS A 244 8.38 -8.56 2.43
CA LYS A 244 7.50 -9.49 1.71
C LYS A 244 6.13 -9.51 2.37
N LEU A 245 5.15 -8.89 1.74
CA LEU A 245 3.77 -8.90 2.25
C LEU A 245 3.04 -10.17 1.83
N ASP A 246 3.25 -10.59 0.58
CA ASP A 246 2.73 -11.81 -0.01
C ASP A 246 3.71 -12.30 -1.10
N ASP A 247 3.45 -13.43 -1.76
CA ASP A 247 4.25 -13.93 -2.90
C ASP A 247 4.23 -12.97 -4.11
N GLY A 248 3.23 -12.11 -4.18
CA GLY A 248 3.01 -11.17 -5.26
C GLY A 248 3.33 -9.72 -4.94
N VAL A 249 3.60 -9.39 -3.67
CA VAL A 249 3.59 -8.00 -3.19
C VAL A 249 4.75 -7.77 -2.23
N LEU A 250 5.61 -6.83 -2.60
CA LEU A 250 6.69 -6.32 -1.76
C LEU A 250 6.42 -4.85 -1.43
N ILE A 251 6.91 -4.37 -0.28
CA ILE A 251 6.81 -2.96 0.09
C ILE A 251 8.16 -2.43 0.59
N PHE A 252 8.57 -1.23 0.18
CA PHE A 252 9.80 -0.64 0.69
C PHE A 252 9.70 -0.30 2.18
N THR A 253 10.83 -0.44 2.85
CA THR A 253 11.01 0.02 4.23
C THR A 253 12.15 1.01 4.34
N ASP A 254 12.17 1.78 5.42
CA ASP A 254 13.37 2.52 5.82
C ASP A 254 14.43 1.57 6.43
N ALA A 255 15.57 2.15 6.84
CA ALA A 255 16.65 1.40 7.49
C ALA A 255 16.30 0.87 8.90
N LYS A 256 15.20 1.38 9.49
CA LYS A 256 14.64 0.92 10.77
C LYS A 256 13.48 -0.05 10.56
N GLU A 257 13.25 -0.50 9.32
CA GLU A 257 12.23 -1.46 8.93
C GLU A 257 10.79 -0.94 9.07
N ASN A 258 10.62 0.39 9.18
CA ASN A 258 9.29 0.99 9.09
C ASN A 258 8.82 0.97 7.63
N LEU A 259 7.56 0.64 7.41
CA LEU A 259 6.96 0.70 6.08
C LEU A 259 6.94 2.15 5.58
N LEU A 260 7.39 2.37 4.35
CA LEU A 260 7.29 3.67 3.72
C LEU A 260 5.83 3.94 3.32
N VAL A 261 5.34 5.14 3.65
CA VAL A 261 3.98 5.59 3.35
C VAL A 261 4.01 6.46 2.11
N GLY A 262 3.19 6.13 1.13
CA GLY A 262 3.12 6.84 -0.15
C GLY A 262 2.49 8.22 -0.09
N ASP A 263 2.16 8.74 -1.26
CA ASP A 263 1.42 10.00 -1.45
C ASP A 263 0.05 9.74 -2.08
N LEU A 264 -0.56 10.79 -2.64
CA LEU A 264 -1.86 10.75 -3.33
C LEU A 264 -1.86 9.81 -4.55
N ASP A 265 -0.72 9.63 -5.20
CA ASP A 265 -0.61 9.00 -6.52
C ASP A 265 0.15 7.68 -6.50
N PHE A 266 1.09 7.51 -5.57
CA PHE A 266 1.99 6.35 -5.54
C PHE A 266 2.15 5.80 -4.12
N SER A 267 2.09 4.48 -3.99
CA SER A 267 2.54 3.78 -2.78
C SER A 267 4.01 3.39 -2.90
N TYR A 268 4.57 2.79 -1.85
CA TYR A 268 5.89 2.18 -1.89
C TYR A 268 5.84 0.67 -2.16
N THR A 269 4.90 0.22 -3.00
CA THR A 269 4.65 -1.19 -3.27
C THR A 269 5.22 -1.61 -4.63
N LEU A 270 5.81 -2.81 -4.69
CA LEU A 270 6.18 -3.48 -5.92
C LEU A 270 5.32 -4.73 -6.10
N ASN A 271 4.86 -4.95 -7.33
CA ASN A 271 3.97 -6.04 -7.71
C ASN A 271 4.73 -7.04 -8.58
N ARG A 272 4.51 -8.33 -8.31
CA ARG A 272 5.13 -9.40 -9.09
C ARG A 272 4.64 -9.35 -10.54
N ARG A 273 5.60 -9.40 -11.46
CA ARG A 273 5.38 -9.54 -12.90
C ARG A 273 5.50 -11.03 -13.25
N PHE A 274 4.35 -11.68 -13.43
CA PHE A 274 4.17 -13.12 -13.72
C PHE A 274 4.44 -14.09 -12.54
#